data_AF-A0A7V1F140-F1
#
_entry.id   AF-A0A7V1F140-F1
#
_cell.length_a   1.000
_cell.length_b   1.000
_cell.length_c   1.000
_cell.angle_alpha   90.00
_cell.angle_beta   90.00
_cell.angle_gamma   90.00
#
_symmetry.space_group_name_H-M   'P 1'
#
loop_
_entity.id
_entity.type
_entity.pdbx_description
1 polymer ?
#
loop_
_entity_poly.entity_id
_entity_poly.type
_entity_poly.pdbx_seq_one_letter_code
_entity_poly.pdbx_strand_id
1 'polypeptide(L)'
;MYSEVRQYCREQAAKGDPDWPMRLSELCRSDIDTARAISAAPGFLSGVGDERRMHLVTNALEAFAPDDVAHMNHALEVAQQADRMEAGLNKLGQAMFNSALADRASYSRVDVDAPLIAPEAGE
;
A
#
# COMPACT_ATOMS: atom_id res chain seq x y z
N MET A 1 -21.82 -17.32 8.73
CA MET A 1 -22.66 -16.13 8.49
C MET A 1 -22.75 -15.74 7.00
N TYR A 2 -21.70 -15.89 6.17
CA TYR A 2 -21.71 -15.42 4.78
C TYR A 2 -21.72 -16.51 3.68
N SER A 3 -22.13 -17.73 4.00
CA SER A 3 -22.11 -18.86 3.05
C SER A 3 -23.09 -18.67 1.89
N GLU A 4 -24.28 -18.13 2.15
CA GLU A 4 -25.34 -17.95 1.16
C GLU A 4 -24.95 -16.92 0.08
N VAL A 5 -24.35 -15.79 0.49
CA VAL A 5 -23.86 -14.76 -0.44
C VAL A 5 -22.81 -15.33 -1.38
N ARG A 6 -21.85 -16.11 -0.85
CA ARG A 6 -20.81 -16.74 -1.68
C ARG A 6 -21.40 -17.80 -2.61
N GLN A 7 -22.37 -18.57 -2.13
CA GLN A 7 -23.04 -19.57 -2.94
C GLN A 7 -23.81 -18.92 -4.10
N TYR A 8 -24.53 -17.83 -3.83
CA TYR A 8 -25.15 -17.02 -4.87
C TYR A 8 -24.12 -16.52 -5.89
N CYS A 9 -23.00 -15.94 -5.44
CA CYS A 9 -21.94 -15.47 -6.35
C CYS A 9 -21.39 -16.60 -7.22
N ARG A 10 -21.20 -17.79 -6.64
CA ARG A 10 -20.73 -18.98 -7.35
C ARG A 10 -21.75 -19.45 -8.39
N GLU A 11 -23.04 -19.44 -8.06
CA GLU A 11 -24.11 -19.80 -9.00
C GLU A 11 -24.18 -18.83 -10.18
N GLN A 12 -24.04 -17.52 -9.93
CA GLN A 12 -23.99 -16.53 -11.01
C GLN A 12 -22.74 -16.68 -11.88
N ALA A 13 -21.58 -16.95 -11.28
CA ALA A 13 -20.36 -17.25 -12.03
C ALA A 13 -20.50 -18.51 -12.89
N ALA A 14 -21.18 -19.55 -12.37
CA ALA A 14 -21.42 -20.80 -13.09
C ALA A 14 -22.39 -20.64 -14.28
N LYS A 15 -23.28 -19.64 -14.26
CA LYS A 15 -24.15 -19.32 -15.42
C LYS A 15 -23.36 -18.76 -16.60
N GLY A 16 -22.11 -18.33 -16.39
CA GLY A 16 -21.26 -17.80 -17.45
C GLY A 16 -21.74 -16.47 -18.02
N ASP A 17 -22.48 -15.68 -17.23
CA ASP A 17 -22.91 -14.33 -17.62
C ASP A 17 -21.67 -13.44 -17.82
N PRO A 18 -21.41 -12.91 -19.04
CA PRO A 18 -20.26 -12.05 -19.32
C PRO A 18 -20.23 -10.77 -18.48
N ASP A 19 -21.40 -10.29 -18.02
CA ASP A 19 -21.54 -9.06 -17.25
C ASP A 19 -21.38 -9.28 -15.74
N TRP A 20 -21.44 -10.53 -15.28
CA TRP A 20 -21.31 -10.87 -13.86
C TRP A 20 -20.04 -10.31 -13.20
N PRO A 21 -18.85 -10.40 -13.83
CA PRO A 21 -17.63 -9.78 -13.34
C PRO A 21 -17.74 -8.28 -12.99
N MET A 22 -18.54 -7.53 -13.75
CA MET A 22 -18.76 -6.11 -13.54
C MET A 22 -19.77 -5.88 -12.42
N ARG A 23 -20.92 -6.59 -12.47
CA ARG A 23 -21.95 -6.52 -11.42
C ARG A 23 -21.39 -6.90 -10.04
N LEU A 24 -20.52 -7.91 -9.97
CA LEU A 24 -19.89 -8.29 -8.71
C LEU A 24 -18.98 -7.18 -8.15
N SER A 25 -18.27 -6.45 -9.02
CA SER A 25 -17.48 -5.30 -8.60
C SER A 25 -18.35 -4.17 -8.05
N GLU A 26 -19.50 -3.92 -8.68
CA GLU A 26 -20.49 -2.93 -8.21
C GLU A 26 -21.11 -3.36 -6.87
N LEU A 27 -21.47 -4.63 -6.72
CA LEU A 27 -21.99 -5.19 -5.47
C LEU A 27 -20.97 -5.06 -4.33
N CYS A 28 -19.71 -5.42 -4.55
CA CYS A 28 -18.67 -5.25 -3.54
C CYS A 28 -18.39 -3.78 -3.20
N ARG A 29 -18.72 -2.83 -4.06
CA ARG A 29 -18.54 -1.39 -3.82
C ARG A 29 -19.74 -0.74 -3.13
N SER A 30 -20.94 -1.30 -3.31
CA SER A 30 -22.20 -0.73 -2.83
C SER A 30 -22.79 -1.45 -1.62
N ASP A 31 -22.45 -2.72 -1.42
CA ASP A 31 -22.86 -3.53 -0.26
C ASP A 31 -21.65 -4.07 0.52
N ILE A 32 -21.54 -3.62 1.77
CA ILE A 32 -20.46 -4.01 2.67
C ILE A 32 -20.55 -5.49 3.08
N ASP A 33 -21.75 -6.08 3.15
CA ASP A 33 -21.90 -7.48 3.53
C ASP A 33 -21.46 -8.42 2.40
N THR A 34 -21.70 -8.03 1.14
CA THR A 34 -21.11 -8.71 -0.02
C THR A 34 -19.58 -8.62 0.01
N ALA A 35 -19.01 -7.43 0.25
CA ALA A 35 -17.56 -7.27 0.36
C ALA A 35 -16.96 -8.14 1.49
N ARG A 36 -17.61 -8.19 2.66
CA ARG A 36 -17.22 -9.04 3.80
C ARG A 36 -17.34 -10.53 3.48
N ALA A 37 -18.38 -10.93 2.76
CA ALA A 37 -18.58 -12.31 2.35
C ALA A 37 -17.44 -12.80 1.45
N ILE A 38 -17.00 -11.94 0.52
CA ILE A 38 -15.89 -12.19 -0.42
C ILE A 38 -14.52 -12.12 0.29
N SER A 39 -14.34 -11.22 1.26
CA SER A 39 -13.07 -11.10 1.99
C SER A 39 -12.83 -12.25 2.96
N ALA A 40 -13.88 -12.76 3.62
CA ALA A 40 -13.80 -13.73 4.70
C ALA A 40 -13.49 -15.17 4.26
N ALA A 41 -13.33 -15.44 2.96
CA ALA A 41 -13.07 -16.78 2.46
C ALA A 41 -12.24 -16.78 1.15
N PRO A 42 -11.63 -17.91 0.77
CA PRO A 42 -10.96 -18.06 -0.53
C PRO A 42 -11.88 -17.79 -1.72
N GLY A 43 -11.32 -17.32 -2.84
CA GLY A 43 -12.08 -16.84 -4.00
C GLY A 43 -12.91 -17.94 -4.67
N PHE A 44 -12.39 -19.16 -4.69
CA PHE A 44 -13.04 -20.30 -5.34
C PHE A 44 -14.43 -20.61 -4.75
N LEU A 45 -14.66 -20.31 -3.46
CA LEU A 45 -15.97 -20.50 -2.82
C LEU A 45 -17.03 -19.55 -3.35
N SER A 46 -16.62 -18.46 -3.99
CA SER A 46 -17.49 -17.45 -4.60
C SER A 46 -17.42 -17.47 -6.13
N GLY A 47 -16.73 -18.47 -6.71
CA GLY A 47 -16.56 -18.58 -8.16
C GLY A 47 -15.62 -17.54 -8.79
N VAL A 48 -14.71 -16.94 -8.01
CA VAL A 48 -13.72 -15.97 -8.51
C VAL A 48 -12.29 -16.44 -8.25
N GLY A 49 -11.35 -16.05 -9.11
CA GLY A 49 -9.92 -16.26 -8.85
C GLY A 49 -9.45 -15.42 -7.65
N ASP A 50 -8.42 -15.90 -6.95
CA ASP A 50 -7.91 -15.22 -5.73
C ASP A 50 -7.34 -13.83 -6.00
N GLU A 51 -6.72 -13.62 -7.17
CA GLU A 51 -6.25 -12.30 -7.62
C GLU A 51 -7.43 -11.32 -7.75
N ARG A 52 -8.47 -11.74 -8.47
CA ARG A 52 -9.69 -10.94 -8.62
C ARG A 52 -10.40 -10.69 -7.30
N ARG A 53 -10.42 -11.68 -6.41
CA ARG A 53 -10.93 -11.52 -5.04
C ARG A 53 -10.19 -10.40 -4.31
N MET A 54 -8.86 -10.38 -4.39
CA MET A 54 -8.06 -9.34 -3.74
C MET A 54 -8.42 -7.96 -4.28
N HIS A 55 -8.52 -7.80 -5.61
CA HIS A 55 -8.96 -6.54 -6.22
C HIS A 55 -10.36 -6.11 -5.76
N LEU A 56 -11.32 -7.03 -5.67
CA LEU A 56 -12.67 -6.73 -5.18
C LEU A 56 -12.65 -6.21 -3.73
N VAL A 57 -11.82 -6.82 -2.88
CA VAL A 57 -11.69 -6.42 -1.48
C VAL A 57 -10.99 -5.06 -1.36
N THR A 58 -9.91 -4.82 -2.10
CA THR A 58 -9.23 -3.51 -2.09
C THR A 58 -10.16 -2.40 -2.58
N ASN A 59 -10.88 -2.62 -3.68
CA ASN A 59 -11.85 -1.64 -4.19
C ASN A 59 -13.00 -1.38 -3.21
N ALA A 60 -13.39 -2.39 -2.42
CA ALA A 60 -14.40 -2.23 -1.38
C ALA A 60 -13.85 -1.44 -0.18
N LEU A 61 -12.59 -1.65 0.20
CA LEU A 61 -11.92 -0.87 1.25
C LEU A 61 -11.84 0.61 0.87
N GLU A 62 -11.49 0.93 -0.37
CA GLU A 62 -11.50 2.32 -0.87
C GLU A 62 -12.88 2.97 -0.78
N ALA A 63 -13.95 2.19 -0.97
CA ALA A 63 -15.31 2.71 -0.96
C ALA A 63 -15.90 2.87 0.45
N PHE A 64 -15.63 1.93 1.36
CA PHE A 64 -16.23 1.90 2.69
C PHE A 64 -15.33 2.42 3.81
N ALA A 65 -14.01 2.42 3.60
CA ALA A 65 -13.02 2.82 4.58
C ALA A 65 -11.87 3.61 3.93
N PRO A 66 -12.18 4.74 3.25
CA PRO A 66 -11.16 5.54 2.55
C PRO A 66 -10.08 6.08 3.48
N ASP A 67 -10.44 6.43 4.72
CA ASP A 67 -9.50 6.94 5.73
C ASP A 67 -8.49 5.86 6.15
N ASP A 68 -8.95 4.62 6.33
CA ASP A 68 -8.07 3.49 6.65
C ASP A 68 -7.11 3.19 5.49
N VAL A 69 -7.58 3.30 4.25
CA VAL A 69 -6.73 3.17 3.06
C VAL A 69 -5.69 4.30 3.00
N ALA A 70 -6.10 5.55 3.29
CA ALA A 70 -5.18 6.68 3.34
C ALA A 70 -4.11 6.51 4.43
N HIS A 71 -4.50 6.02 5.61
CA HIS A 71 -3.58 5.72 6.70
C HIS A 71 -2.61 4.60 6.36
N MET A 72 -3.10 3.54 5.70
CA MET A 72 -2.26 2.44 5.22
C MET A 72 -1.23 2.92 4.19
N ASN A 73 -1.66 3.77 3.24
CA ASN A 73 -0.76 4.37 2.26
C ASN A 73 0.29 5.26 2.93
N HIS A 74 -0.11 6.08 3.90
CA HIS A 74 0.83 6.91 4.66
C HIS A 74 1.83 6.06 5.45
N ALA A 75 1.38 4.95 6.07
CA ALA A 75 2.26 4.03 6.77
C ALA A 75 3.30 3.39 5.82
N LEU A 76 2.91 3.06 4.59
CA LEU A 76 3.83 2.56 3.56
C LEU A 76 4.89 3.61 3.17
N GLU A 77 4.50 4.88 3.04
CA GLU A 77 5.45 5.97 2.78
C GLU A 77 6.45 6.13 3.92
N VAL A 78 5.97 6.11 5.17
CA VAL A 78 6.81 6.20 6.37
C VAL A 78 7.79 5.03 6.43
N ALA A 79 7.34 3.81 6.13
CA ALA A 79 8.21 2.63 6.09
C ALA A 79 9.33 2.79 5.04
N GLN A 80 9.02 3.30 3.84
CA GLN A 80 10.04 3.57 2.83
C GLN A 80 11.06 4.62 3.29
N GLN A 81 10.63 5.66 4.01
CA GLN A 81 11.56 6.63 4.57
C GLN A 81 12.43 6.02 5.67
N ALA A 82 11.86 5.16 6.51
CA ALA A 82 12.62 4.42 7.53
C ALA A 82 13.72 3.57 6.89
N ASP A 83 13.42 2.83 5.83
CA ASP A 83 14.40 2.01 5.09
C ASP A 83 15.52 2.89 4.50
N ARG A 84 15.18 4.06 3.96
CA ARG A 84 16.18 5.03 3.45
C ARG A 84 17.07 5.57 4.55
N MET A 85 16.49 5.89 5.71
CA MET A 85 17.23 6.36 6.88
C MET A 85 18.18 5.28 7.40
N GLU A 86 17.72 4.04 7.51
CA GLU A 86 18.56 2.91 7.92
C GLU A 86 19.72 2.70 6.93
N ALA A 87 19.45 2.73 5.63
CA ALA A 87 20.48 2.65 4.60
C ALA A 87 21.49 3.81 4.70
N GLY A 88 21.03 5.04 5.01
CA GLY A 88 21.87 6.20 5.25
C GLY A 88 22.76 6.06 6.49
N LEU A 89 22.18 5.61 7.61
CA LEU A 89 22.90 5.35 8.86
C LEU A 89 23.96 4.26 8.70
N ASN A 90 23.65 3.17 7.99
CA ASN A 90 24.61 2.12 7.69
C ASN A 90 25.80 2.63 6.87
N LYS A 91 25.58 3.52 5.90
CA LYS A 91 26.66 4.17 5.13
C LYS A 91 27.53 5.08 6.01
N LEU A 92 26.91 5.87 6.89
CA LEU A 92 27.63 6.73 7.84
C LEU A 92 28.47 5.91 8.84
N GLY A 93 27.91 4.81 9.34
CA GLY A 93 28.64 3.87 10.19
C GLY A 93 29.88 3.31 9.49
N GLN A 94 29.75 2.87 8.24
CA GLN A 94 30.91 2.40 7.46
C GLN A 94 31.94 3.50 7.20
N ALA A 95 31.52 4.75 6.99
CA ALA A 95 32.42 5.88 6.79
C ALA A 95 33.16 6.29 8.08
N MET A 96 32.55 6.12 9.25
CA MET A 96 33.16 6.44 10.56
C MET A 96 34.28 5.47 10.94
N PHE A 97 34.23 4.21 10.51
CA PHE A 97 35.23 3.19 10.85
C PHE A 97 36.28 2.94 9.74
N ASN A 98 36.22 3.67 8.64
CA ASN A 98 37.19 3.57 7.54
C ASN A 98 37.95 4.90 7.37
N SER A 99 39.25 4.90 7.70
CA SER A 99 40.08 6.11 7.73
C SER A 99 40.20 6.83 6.38
N ALA A 100 40.00 6.13 5.26
CA ALA A 100 40.01 6.72 3.92
C ALA A 100 38.67 7.41 3.53
N LEU A 101 37.58 7.15 4.26
CA LEU A 101 36.25 7.76 4.03
C LEU A 101 35.89 8.83 5.07
N ALA A 102 36.57 8.86 6.21
CA ALA A 102 36.40 9.88 7.25
C ALA A 102 36.67 11.30 6.71
N ASP A 103 37.67 11.45 5.84
CA ASP A 103 37.96 12.72 5.15
C ASP A 103 36.88 13.14 4.17
N ARG A 104 36.07 12.21 3.64
CA ARG A 104 34.97 12.53 2.72
C ARG A 104 33.68 12.86 3.48
N ALA A 105 33.48 12.26 4.65
CA ALA A 105 32.36 12.53 5.54
C ALA A 105 32.50 13.88 6.28
N SER A 106 33.73 14.36 6.51
CA SER A 106 33.97 15.71 7.07
C SER A 106 33.55 16.83 6.11
N TYR A 107 33.66 16.64 4.79
CA TYR A 107 33.14 17.58 3.78
C TYR A 107 31.62 17.65 3.70
N SER A 108 30.90 16.60 4.16
CA SER A 108 29.43 16.57 4.15
C SER A 108 28.81 16.94 5.50
N ARG A 109 29.60 17.35 6.50
CA ARG A 109 29.06 17.83 7.78
C ARG A 109 28.40 19.18 7.53
N VAL A 110 27.08 19.22 7.66
CA VAL A 110 26.33 20.47 7.80
C VAL A 110 26.65 21.00 9.20
N ASP A 111 27.38 22.11 9.25
CA ASP A 111 27.59 22.86 10.48
C ASP A 111 26.28 23.56 10.85
N VAL A 112 25.70 23.16 11.98
CA VAL A 112 24.38 23.62 12.43
C VAL A 112 24.44 25.04 12.99
N ASP A 113 25.63 25.49 13.42
CA ASP A 113 25.88 26.84 13.90
C ASP A 113 26.38 27.77 12.79
N ALA A 114 26.55 27.26 11.56
CA ALA A 114 26.95 28.10 10.44
C ALA A 114 25.84 29.11 10.10
N PRO A 115 26.21 30.37 9.81
CA PRO A 115 25.23 31.38 9.40
C PRO A 115 24.52 30.93 8.13
N LEU A 116 23.19 30.97 8.14
CA LEU A 116 22.36 30.66 6.98
C LEU A 116 22.69 31.65 5.85
N ILE A 117 23.44 31.17 4.84
CA ILE A 117 23.69 31.93 3.62
C ILE A 117 22.40 31.84 2.79
N ALA A 118 21.74 32.98 2.59
CA ALA A 118 20.59 33.05 1.69
C ALA A 118 21.05 32.68 0.26
N PRO A 119 20.29 31.89 -0.49
CA PRO A 119 20.64 31.57 -1.87
C PRO A 119 20.71 32.88 -2.66
N GLU A 120 21.82 33.12 -3.35
CA GLU A 120 21.96 34.30 -4.20
C GLU A 120 20.84 34.27 -5.25
N ALA A 121 20.03 35.32 -5.27
CA ALA A 121 19.00 35.51 -6.27
C ALA A 121 19.69 35.58 -7.63
N GLY A 122 19.55 34.52 -8.43
CA GLY A 122 20.14 34.45 -9.76
C GLY A 122 19.59 35.54 -10.67
N GLU A 123 20.51 36.28 -11.31
CA GLU A 123 20.27 36.97 -12.59
C GLU A 123 20.43 35.99 -13.76
#